data_AF-A0A2N1QEV8-F1
#
_entry.id   AF-A0A2N1QEV8-F1
#
_cell.length_a   1.000
_cell.length_b   1.000
_cell.length_c   1.000
_cell.angle_alpha   90.00
_cell.angle_beta   90.00
_cell.angle_gamma   90.00
#
_symmetry.space_group_name_H-M   'P 1'
#
loop_
_entity.id
_entity.type
_entity.pdbx_description
1 polymer ?
#
loop_
_entity_poly.entity_id
_entity_poly.type
_entity_poly.pdbx_seq_one_letter_code
_entity_poly.pdbx_strand_id
1 'polypeptide(L)'
;MKDKYLNSLRAQLEEFQASKSEINEIVSDYEQLYNDAKSTGKTDEEVWNILGDPKSAAYELMDTLKLKKEKSVRNKIIALTPFISLIVFFVMGFYYDLWHPGWMVFLMIPITSIALHTRLKDGIVALSPFLSIIAYLILGWGFGLWHPGWLVFLLIPMVSIILHTRFKEVFVAISPFVSVIVFIILGTYYNLWNPGWLVFLSIPMIGILNEKKLWKVLLYEASFIAAILFYLYMGYTYGEWRYGALGFALPLIVGIIFGDIHILWDNQLEGKYRQKAIFMVSVVVITTSIFLALGLALNGWAYAWQVFLFIPMVAIIAFDKIRFTALMPFIAVILFFSLGYFFQLFHISWLAFLLIPIVAIIENA
;
A
#
# COMPACT_ATOMS: atom_id res chain seq x y z
N MET A 1 -13.17 40.99 -41.96
CA MET A 1 -13.21 39.50 -41.89
C MET A 1 -13.06 38.98 -40.46
N LYS A 2 -12.19 39.59 -39.63
CA LYS A 2 -12.00 39.31 -38.20
C LYS A 2 -13.29 39.04 -37.40
N ASP A 3 -14.21 40.00 -37.32
CA ASP A 3 -15.42 39.86 -36.48
C ASP A 3 -16.31 38.70 -36.93
N LYS A 4 -16.37 38.45 -38.25
CA LYS A 4 -17.11 37.32 -38.82
C LYS A 4 -16.50 35.98 -38.37
N TYR A 5 -15.17 35.87 -38.38
CA TYR A 5 -14.45 34.69 -37.90
C TYR A 5 -14.72 34.45 -36.41
N LEU A 6 -14.48 35.46 -35.57
CA LEU A 6 -14.61 35.36 -34.11
C LEU A 6 -16.05 35.07 -33.68
N ASN A 7 -17.04 35.67 -34.33
CA ASN A 7 -18.45 35.37 -34.07
C ASN A 7 -18.83 33.94 -34.48
N SER A 8 -18.27 33.43 -35.59
CA SER A 8 -18.49 32.05 -36.01
C SER A 8 -17.86 31.06 -35.03
N LEU A 9 -16.64 31.32 -34.58
CA LEU A 9 -15.95 30.52 -33.56
C LEU A 9 -16.76 30.50 -32.26
N ARG A 10 -17.24 31.67 -31.82
CA ARG A 10 -18.09 31.83 -30.63
C ARG A 10 -19.35 30.97 -30.71
N ALA A 11 -20.07 31.04 -31.82
CA ALA A 11 -21.30 30.27 -32.03
C ALA A 11 -21.04 28.75 -31.98
N GLN A 12 -19.92 28.29 -32.56
CA GLN A 12 -19.54 26.87 -32.51
C GLN A 12 -19.16 26.42 -31.09
N LEU A 13 -18.43 27.24 -30.34
CA LEU A 13 -18.10 26.94 -28.93
C LEU A 13 -19.33 26.92 -28.02
N GLU A 14 -20.33 27.77 -28.29
CA GLU A 14 -21.64 27.75 -27.62
C GLU A 14 -22.41 26.46 -27.92
N GLU A 15 -22.40 26.01 -29.19
CA GLU A 15 -22.99 24.74 -29.61
C GLU A 15 -22.34 23.54 -28.89
N PHE A 16 -21.03 23.60 -28.64
CA PHE A 16 -20.30 22.61 -27.86
C PHE A 16 -20.45 22.74 -26.33
N GLN A 17 -21.35 23.60 -25.84
CA GLN A 17 -21.63 23.82 -24.42
C GLN A 17 -20.41 24.26 -23.59
N ALA A 18 -19.49 25.01 -24.20
CA ALA A 18 -18.41 25.68 -23.49
C ALA A 18 -18.97 26.74 -22.53
N SER A 19 -18.31 26.98 -21.39
CA SER A 19 -18.75 28.03 -20.48
C SER A 19 -18.47 29.42 -21.06
N LYS A 20 -19.27 30.43 -20.68
CA LYS A 20 -19.06 31.82 -21.15
C LYS A 20 -17.64 32.34 -20.89
N SER A 21 -17.03 31.94 -19.77
CA SER A 21 -15.64 32.30 -19.44
C SER A 21 -14.66 31.69 -20.43
N GLU A 22 -14.80 30.40 -20.76
CA GLU A 22 -13.92 29.69 -21.70
C GLU A 22 -14.10 30.22 -23.13
N ILE A 23 -15.34 30.53 -23.52
CA ILE A 23 -15.62 31.15 -24.82
C ILE A 23 -14.90 32.50 -24.92
N ASN A 24 -14.97 33.34 -23.88
CA ASN A 24 -14.29 34.63 -23.87
C ASN A 24 -12.77 34.49 -23.92
N GLU A 25 -12.20 33.55 -23.15
CA GLU A 25 -10.77 33.25 -23.13
C GLU A 25 -10.28 32.81 -24.52
N ILE A 26 -10.93 31.81 -25.12
CA ILE A 26 -10.58 31.29 -26.44
C ILE A 26 -10.75 32.36 -27.53
N VAL A 27 -11.87 33.09 -27.52
CA VAL A 27 -12.10 34.15 -28.52
C VAL A 27 -11.07 35.26 -28.39
N SER A 28 -10.66 35.61 -27.16
CA SER A 28 -9.59 36.58 -26.91
C SER A 28 -8.24 36.09 -27.43
N ASP A 29 -7.91 34.81 -27.22
CA ASP A 29 -6.66 34.22 -27.73
C ASP A 29 -6.64 34.23 -29.27
N TYR A 30 -7.73 33.83 -29.91
CA TYR A 30 -7.86 33.87 -31.37
C TYR A 30 -7.90 35.29 -31.92
N GLU A 31 -8.44 36.24 -31.17
CA GLU A 31 -8.38 37.66 -31.52
C GLU A 31 -6.93 38.16 -31.56
N GLN A 32 -6.14 37.79 -30.56
CA GLN A 32 -4.72 38.13 -30.50
C GLN A 32 -3.94 37.50 -31.65
N LEU A 33 -4.14 36.20 -31.91
CA LEU A 33 -3.52 35.50 -33.05
C LEU A 33 -3.87 36.15 -34.39
N TYR A 34 -5.12 36.58 -34.56
CA TYR A 34 -5.57 37.29 -35.76
C TYR A 34 -4.83 38.63 -35.93
N ASN A 35 -4.74 39.41 -34.86
CA ASN A 35 -4.06 40.71 -34.86
C ASN A 35 -2.56 40.55 -35.14
N ASP A 36 -1.91 39.54 -34.55
CA ASP A 36 -0.50 39.25 -34.75
C ASP A 36 -0.22 38.87 -36.21
N ALA A 37 -1.04 38.00 -36.79
CA ALA A 37 -0.93 37.63 -38.20
C ALA A 37 -1.10 38.85 -39.13
N LYS A 38 -2.06 39.73 -38.83
CA LYS A 38 -2.25 41.01 -39.54
C LYS A 38 -1.02 41.92 -39.43
N SER A 39 -0.39 41.99 -38.25
CA SER A 39 0.79 42.83 -38.03
C SER A 39 2.00 42.39 -38.85
N THR A 40 2.07 41.10 -39.21
CA THR A 40 3.10 40.55 -40.10
C THR A 40 2.85 40.79 -41.59
N GLY A 41 1.84 41.60 -41.96
CA GLY A 41 1.53 41.96 -43.33
C GLY A 41 0.66 40.96 -44.09
N LYS A 42 0.10 39.95 -43.40
CA LYS A 42 -0.77 38.94 -44.02
C LYS A 42 -2.15 39.51 -44.36
N THR A 43 -2.71 39.03 -45.46
CA THR A 43 -4.08 39.35 -45.88
C THR A 43 -5.12 38.59 -45.06
N ASP A 44 -6.36 39.06 -45.02
CA ASP A 44 -7.44 38.42 -44.24
C ASP A 44 -7.69 36.95 -44.65
N GLU A 45 -7.47 36.61 -45.92
CA GLU A 45 -7.60 35.25 -46.45
C GLU A 45 -6.44 34.35 -46.02
N GLU A 46 -5.21 34.87 -45.98
CA GLU A 46 -4.06 34.15 -45.46
C GLU A 46 -4.19 33.88 -43.96
N VAL A 47 -4.70 34.85 -43.19
CA VAL A 47 -4.99 34.64 -41.75
C VAL A 47 -6.06 33.57 -41.56
N TRP A 48 -7.10 33.56 -42.39
CA TRP A 48 -8.14 32.52 -42.37
C TRP A 48 -7.56 31.12 -42.64
N ASN A 49 -6.65 31.00 -43.61
CA ASN A 49 -5.98 29.73 -43.90
C ASN A 49 -5.03 29.27 -42.79
N ILE A 50 -4.43 30.20 -42.03
CA ILE A 50 -3.51 29.89 -40.93
C ILE A 50 -4.27 29.44 -39.68
N LEU A 51 -5.34 30.14 -39.32
CA LEU A 51 -6.16 29.81 -38.14
C LEU A 51 -7.09 28.62 -38.40
N GLY A 52 -7.28 28.24 -39.67
CA GLY A 52 -8.21 27.21 -40.08
C GLY A 52 -9.67 27.63 -39.99
N ASP A 53 -10.58 26.81 -40.51
CA ASP A 53 -12.01 27.09 -40.42
C ASP A 53 -12.50 27.14 -38.96
N PRO A 54 -13.34 28.12 -38.56
CA PRO A 54 -13.83 28.26 -37.20
C PRO A 54 -14.45 26.98 -36.61
N LYS A 55 -15.10 26.16 -37.44
CA LYS A 55 -15.70 24.89 -37.00
C LYS A 55 -14.63 23.86 -36.67
N SER A 56 -13.61 23.74 -37.52
CA SER A 56 -12.47 22.85 -37.29
C SER A 56 -11.68 23.28 -36.04
N ALA A 57 -11.40 24.58 -35.90
CA ALA A 57 -10.73 25.14 -34.72
C ALA A 57 -11.52 24.85 -33.43
N ALA A 58 -12.84 25.06 -33.44
CA ALA A 58 -13.70 24.74 -32.29
C ALA A 58 -13.72 23.23 -31.99
N TYR A 59 -13.72 22.39 -33.02
CA TYR A 59 -13.70 20.93 -32.87
C TYR A 59 -12.40 20.42 -32.23
N GLU A 60 -11.25 20.96 -32.63
CA GLU A 60 -9.95 20.64 -32.03
C GLU A 60 -9.87 21.05 -30.55
N LEU A 61 -10.52 22.16 -30.19
CA LEU A 61 -10.57 22.63 -28.80
C LEU A 61 -11.58 21.87 -27.93
N MET A 62 -12.55 21.17 -28.54
CA MET A 62 -13.63 20.49 -27.83
C MET A 62 -13.10 19.46 -26.81
N ASP A 63 -12.12 18.65 -27.19
CA ASP A 63 -11.55 17.64 -26.30
C ASP A 63 -10.82 18.28 -25.12
N THR A 64 -10.11 19.38 -25.37
CA THR A 64 -9.44 20.15 -24.31
C THR A 64 -10.45 20.76 -23.33
N LEU A 65 -11.56 21.31 -23.84
CA LEU A 65 -12.64 21.86 -23.02
C LEU A 65 -13.34 20.80 -22.18
N LYS A 66 -13.61 19.62 -22.75
CA LYS A 66 -14.18 18.48 -22.00
C LYS A 66 -13.26 18.05 -20.86
N LEU A 67 -11.96 17.91 -21.11
CA LEU A 67 -10.97 17.58 -20.09
C LEU A 67 -10.88 18.65 -18.98
N LYS A 68 -10.89 19.95 -19.34
CA LYS A 68 -10.91 21.07 -18.39
C LYS A 68 -12.17 21.04 -17.52
N LYS A 69 -13.34 20.81 -18.13
CA LYS A 69 -14.63 20.71 -17.43
C LYS A 69 -14.68 19.52 -16.47
N GLU A 70 -14.25 18.33 -16.88
CA GLU A 70 -14.18 17.16 -16.01
C GLU A 70 -13.27 17.39 -14.80
N LYS A 71 -12.07 17.95 -15.02
CA LYS A 71 -11.14 18.29 -13.94
C LYS A 71 -11.74 19.31 -12.96
N SER A 72 -12.44 20.32 -13.48
CA SER A 72 -13.15 21.32 -12.67
C SER A 72 -14.26 20.70 -11.82
N VAL A 73 -15.07 19.80 -12.38
CA VAL A 73 -16.11 19.08 -11.64
C VAL A 73 -15.51 18.23 -10.53
N ARG A 74 -14.46 17.46 -10.81
CA ARG A 74 -13.75 16.65 -9.81
C ARG A 74 -13.23 17.51 -8.65
N ASN A 75 -12.58 18.63 -8.96
CA ASN A 75 -12.07 19.57 -7.95
C ASN A 75 -13.20 20.16 -7.09
N LYS A 76 -14.34 20.52 -7.70
CA LYS A 76 -15.51 21.02 -6.96
C LYS A 76 -16.06 19.98 -5.99
N ILE A 77 -16.18 18.71 -6.41
CA ILE A 77 -16.65 17.62 -5.55
C ILE A 77 -15.71 17.47 -4.34
N ILE A 78 -14.40 17.47 -4.56
CA ILE A 78 -13.40 17.36 -3.47
C ILE A 78 -13.52 18.53 -2.49
N ALA A 79 -13.63 19.76 -2.99
CA ALA A 79 -13.79 20.95 -2.16
C ALA A 79 -15.08 20.93 -1.32
N LEU A 80 -16.15 20.31 -1.83
CA LEU A 80 -17.42 20.17 -1.12
C LEU A 80 -17.44 19.00 -0.14
N THR A 81 -16.55 18.01 -0.28
CA THR A 81 -16.56 16.77 0.50
C THR A 81 -16.46 17.00 2.01
N PRO A 82 -15.62 17.91 2.55
CA PRO A 82 -15.60 18.20 3.98
C PRO A 82 -16.94 18.73 4.53
N PHE A 83 -17.62 19.58 3.76
CA PHE A 83 -18.93 20.12 4.14
C PHE A 83 -20.01 19.04 4.11
N ILE A 84 -20.03 18.22 3.06
CA ILE A 84 -20.92 17.05 2.97
C ILE A 84 -20.68 16.12 4.16
N SER A 85 -19.41 15.84 4.48
CA SER A 85 -19.02 14.97 5.59
C SER A 85 -19.50 15.52 6.93
N LEU A 86 -19.36 16.84 7.14
CA LEU A 86 -19.82 17.53 8.35
C LEU A 86 -21.35 17.48 8.51
N ILE A 87 -22.08 17.73 7.43
CA ILE A 87 -23.56 17.65 7.43
C ILE A 87 -23.99 16.23 7.80
N VAL A 88 -23.43 15.22 7.14
CA VAL A 88 -23.77 13.81 7.40
C VAL A 88 -23.40 13.40 8.84
N PHE A 89 -22.25 13.86 9.35
CA PHE A 89 -21.83 13.63 10.74
C PHE A 89 -22.86 14.17 11.75
N PHE A 90 -23.27 15.43 11.59
CA PHE A 90 -24.27 16.02 12.48
C PHE A 90 -25.65 15.37 12.33
N VAL A 91 -26.08 15.02 11.12
CA VAL A 91 -27.34 14.28 10.92
C VAL A 91 -27.29 12.95 11.67
N MET A 92 -26.19 12.19 11.57
CA MET A 92 -26.03 10.96 12.33
C MET A 92 -26.00 11.16 13.85
N GLY A 93 -25.28 12.18 14.32
CA GLY A 93 -25.19 12.50 15.75
C GLY A 93 -26.53 12.95 16.35
N PHE A 94 -27.23 13.88 15.71
CA PHE A 94 -28.47 14.44 16.27
C PHE A 94 -29.70 13.55 16.06
N TYR A 95 -29.83 12.88 14.91
CA TYR A 95 -31.02 12.07 14.63
C TYR A 95 -30.90 10.62 15.12
N TYR A 96 -29.69 10.07 15.13
CA TYR A 96 -29.48 8.64 15.42
C TYR A 96 -28.58 8.39 16.65
N ASP A 97 -28.08 9.44 17.31
CA ASP A 97 -27.10 9.37 18.41
C ASP A 97 -25.80 8.60 18.04
N LEU A 98 -25.51 8.55 16.74
CA LEU A 98 -24.39 7.79 16.17
C LEU A 98 -23.08 8.61 16.14
N TRP A 99 -22.71 9.25 17.25
CA TRP A 99 -21.45 10.00 17.34
C TRP A 99 -20.23 9.10 17.16
N HIS A 100 -20.30 7.88 17.70
CA HIS A 100 -19.25 6.87 17.70
C HIS A 100 -19.73 5.61 16.98
N PRO A 101 -20.17 5.77 15.73
CA PRO A 101 -19.21 5.62 14.63
C PRO A 101 -19.24 6.76 13.58
N GLY A 102 -20.07 7.79 13.78
CA GLY A 102 -20.35 8.82 12.77
C GLY A 102 -19.11 9.57 12.28
N TRP A 103 -18.07 9.69 13.11
CA TRP A 103 -16.81 10.33 12.70
C TRP A 103 -16.15 9.62 11.49
N MET A 104 -16.45 8.35 11.22
CA MET A 104 -15.91 7.63 10.06
C MET A 104 -16.28 8.29 8.73
N VAL A 105 -17.33 9.10 8.69
CA VAL A 105 -17.70 9.86 7.48
C VAL A 105 -16.60 10.81 7.05
N PHE A 106 -15.76 11.31 7.96
CA PHE A 106 -14.62 12.13 7.60
C PHE A 106 -13.58 11.39 6.75
N LEU A 107 -13.59 10.05 6.72
CA LEU A 107 -12.79 9.27 5.78
C LEU A 107 -13.20 9.52 4.32
N MET A 108 -14.43 10.03 4.05
CA MET A 108 -14.82 10.44 2.69
C MET A 108 -13.90 11.51 2.11
N ILE A 109 -13.32 12.39 2.94
CA ILE A 109 -12.45 13.48 2.47
C ILE A 109 -11.23 12.93 1.69
N PRO A 110 -10.36 12.11 2.30
CA PRO A 110 -9.25 11.51 1.57
C PRO A 110 -9.72 10.49 0.51
N ILE A 111 -10.78 9.72 0.77
CA ILE A 111 -11.30 8.72 -0.19
C ILE A 111 -11.73 9.39 -1.50
N THR A 112 -12.50 10.47 -1.45
CA THR A 112 -12.99 11.19 -2.63
C THR A 112 -11.83 11.84 -3.39
N SER A 113 -10.85 12.41 -2.67
CA SER A 113 -9.64 12.95 -3.29
C SER A 113 -8.87 11.87 -4.07
N ILE A 114 -8.64 10.71 -3.45
CA ILE A 114 -7.91 9.60 -4.08
C ILE A 114 -8.71 9.06 -5.27
N ALA A 115 -9.99 8.76 -5.09
CA ALA A 115 -10.84 8.14 -6.11
C ALA A 115 -10.96 8.99 -7.38
N LEU A 116 -10.95 10.32 -7.27
CA LEU A 116 -11.13 11.22 -8.41
C LEU A 116 -9.81 11.64 -9.09
N HIS A 117 -8.67 11.63 -8.39
CA HIS A 117 -7.39 12.13 -8.91
C HIS A 117 -6.37 11.05 -9.28
N THR A 118 -6.53 9.83 -8.78
CA THR A 118 -5.58 8.74 -9.03
C THR A 118 -6.06 7.81 -10.15
N ARG A 119 -5.11 7.14 -10.81
CA ARG A 119 -5.44 6.08 -11.77
C ARG A 119 -6.04 4.90 -11.02
N LEU A 120 -6.95 4.15 -11.65
CA LEU A 120 -7.68 3.05 -10.99
C LEU A 120 -6.80 2.10 -10.17
N LYS A 121 -5.68 1.62 -10.73
CA LYS A 121 -4.76 0.70 -10.03
C LYS A 121 -4.13 1.34 -8.79
N ASP A 122 -3.57 2.53 -8.96
CA ASP A 122 -2.91 3.28 -7.88
C ASP A 122 -3.92 3.72 -6.81
N GLY A 123 -5.13 4.08 -7.24
CA GLY A 123 -6.25 4.43 -6.39
C GLY A 123 -6.73 3.27 -5.54
N ILE A 124 -6.83 2.06 -6.07
CA ILE A 124 -7.19 0.87 -5.28
C ILE A 124 -6.16 0.62 -4.17
N VAL A 125 -4.86 0.75 -4.46
CA VAL A 125 -3.81 0.62 -3.44
C VAL A 125 -3.93 1.73 -2.40
N ALA A 126 -4.08 2.98 -2.82
CA ALA A 126 -4.22 4.13 -1.93
C ALA A 126 -5.50 4.10 -1.08
N LEU A 127 -6.57 3.45 -1.55
CA LEU A 127 -7.82 3.25 -0.82
C LEU A 127 -7.78 2.06 0.15
N SER A 128 -6.85 1.12 -0.04
CA SER A 128 -6.77 -0.11 0.78
C SER A 128 -6.65 0.13 2.30
N PRO A 129 -5.95 1.16 2.82
CA PRO A 129 -5.92 1.43 4.26
C PRO A 129 -7.29 1.85 4.79
N PHE A 130 -8.03 2.67 4.05
CA PHE A 130 -9.37 3.11 4.45
C PHE A 130 -10.36 1.95 4.47
N LEU A 131 -10.33 1.11 3.44
CA LEU A 131 -11.14 -0.11 3.39
C LEU A 131 -10.78 -1.06 4.54
N SER A 132 -9.50 -1.16 4.88
CA SER A 132 -9.03 -2.00 5.99
C SER A 132 -9.49 -1.47 7.34
N ILE A 133 -9.47 -0.15 7.56
CA ILE A 133 -10.01 0.49 8.78
C ILE A 133 -11.51 0.23 8.90
N ILE A 134 -12.28 0.46 7.83
CA ILE A 134 -13.73 0.23 7.84
C ILE A 134 -14.04 -1.23 8.17
N ALA A 135 -13.37 -2.17 7.50
CA ALA A 135 -13.55 -3.59 7.76
C ALA A 135 -13.11 -3.99 9.19
N TYR A 136 -11.99 -3.46 9.69
CA TYR A 136 -11.55 -3.68 11.07
C TYR A 136 -12.58 -3.21 12.10
N LEU A 137 -13.18 -2.04 11.89
CA LEU A 137 -14.20 -1.48 12.78
C LEU A 137 -15.52 -2.25 12.71
N ILE A 138 -15.94 -2.70 11.53
CA ILE A 138 -17.11 -3.59 11.38
C ILE A 138 -16.87 -4.92 12.11
N LEU A 139 -15.68 -5.51 11.98
CA LEU A 139 -15.31 -6.74 12.69
C LEU A 139 -15.30 -6.52 14.21
N GLY A 140 -14.75 -5.39 14.67
CA GLY A 140 -14.66 -5.04 16.07
C GLY A 140 -16.03 -4.79 16.72
N TRP A 141 -16.84 -3.88 16.18
CA TRP A 141 -18.15 -3.54 16.75
C TRP A 141 -19.23 -4.59 16.44
N GLY A 142 -19.24 -5.15 15.23
CA GLY A 142 -20.28 -6.09 14.81
C GLY A 142 -20.09 -7.49 15.39
N PHE A 143 -18.84 -7.95 15.53
CA PHE A 143 -18.53 -9.34 15.89
C PHE A 143 -17.61 -9.48 17.12
N GLY A 144 -17.18 -8.37 17.74
CA GLY A 144 -16.23 -8.40 18.86
C GLY A 144 -14.82 -8.86 18.45
N LEU A 145 -14.54 -8.97 17.15
CA LEU A 145 -13.31 -9.56 16.60
C LEU A 145 -12.17 -8.55 16.54
N TRP A 146 -11.94 -7.76 17.59
CA TRP A 146 -10.76 -6.89 17.70
C TRP A 146 -9.45 -7.70 17.58
N HIS A 147 -9.47 -8.92 18.14
CA HIS A 147 -8.52 -10.00 17.85
C HIS A 147 -9.26 -11.20 17.30
N PRO A 148 -8.91 -11.73 16.11
CA PRO A 148 -7.77 -11.41 15.24
C PRO A 148 -8.07 -10.37 14.14
N GLY A 149 -9.09 -9.53 14.26
CA GLY A 149 -9.56 -8.66 13.17
C GLY A 149 -8.50 -7.70 12.59
N TRP A 150 -7.43 -7.40 13.31
CA TRP A 150 -6.30 -6.64 12.78
C TRP A 150 -5.64 -7.28 11.55
N LEU A 151 -5.83 -8.59 11.31
CA LEU A 151 -5.34 -9.28 10.11
C LEU A 151 -5.82 -8.63 8.80
N VAL A 152 -6.94 -7.91 8.82
CA VAL A 152 -7.44 -7.14 7.67
C VAL A 152 -6.41 -6.13 7.17
N PHE A 153 -5.55 -5.57 8.04
CA PHE A 153 -4.50 -4.65 7.60
C PHE A 153 -3.45 -5.31 6.69
N LEU A 154 -3.33 -6.63 6.69
CA LEU A 154 -2.47 -7.35 5.74
C LEU A 154 -3.00 -7.27 4.29
N LEU A 155 -4.26 -6.89 4.09
CA LEU A 155 -4.79 -6.62 2.75
C LEU A 155 -4.08 -5.46 2.06
N ILE A 156 -3.56 -4.49 2.81
CA ILE A 156 -2.86 -3.31 2.26
C ILE A 156 -1.65 -3.74 1.40
N PRO A 157 -0.63 -4.44 1.95
CA PRO A 157 0.49 -4.91 1.14
C PRO A 157 0.06 -5.97 0.11
N MET A 158 -0.91 -6.84 0.43
CA MET A 158 -1.37 -7.87 -0.51
C MET A 158 -2.00 -7.28 -1.78
N VAL A 159 -2.88 -6.29 -1.65
CA VAL A 159 -3.49 -5.59 -2.80
C VAL A 159 -2.43 -4.90 -3.65
N SER A 160 -1.44 -4.27 -3.00
CA SER A 160 -0.31 -3.66 -3.72
C SER A 160 0.47 -4.69 -4.53
N ILE A 161 0.81 -5.82 -3.91
CA ILE A 161 1.52 -6.93 -4.56
C ILE A 161 0.73 -7.48 -5.75
N ILE A 162 -0.56 -7.76 -5.58
CA ILE A 162 -1.43 -8.32 -6.63
C ILE A 162 -1.51 -7.40 -7.85
N LEU A 163 -1.55 -6.08 -7.64
CA LEU A 163 -1.71 -5.12 -8.73
C LEU A 163 -0.40 -4.75 -9.44
N HIS A 164 0.74 -4.82 -8.75
CA HIS A 164 2.04 -4.34 -9.25
C HIS A 164 3.05 -5.45 -9.56
N THR A 165 2.78 -6.69 -9.14
CA THR A 165 3.68 -7.83 -9.36
C THR A 165 3.23 -8.65 -10.58
N ARG A 166 4.18 -9.28 -11.26
CA ARG A 166 3.86 -10.21 -12.37
C ARG A 166 3.12 -11.42 -11.82
N PHE A 167 2.08 -11.88 -12.53
CA PHE A 167 1.22 -12.99 -12.08
C PHE A 167 1.99 -14.22 -11.56
N LYS A 168 3.10 -14.60 -12.21
CA LYS A 168 3.95 -15.74 -11.80
C LYS A 168 4.60 -15.55 -10.43
N GLU A 169 4.89 -14.32 -10.04
CA GLU A 169 5.58 -13.99 -8.79
C GLU A 169 4.60 -13.65 -7.66
N VAL A 170 3.34 -13.36 -7.99
CA VAL A 170 2.29 -12.99 -7.02
C VAL A 170 2.16 -14.06 -5.94
N PHE A 171 2.11 -15.35 -6.30
CA PHE A 171 1.91 -16.45 -5.34
C PHE A 171 3.00 -16.50 -4.28
N VAL A 172 4.27 -16.35 -4.69
CA VAL A 172 5.40 -16.31 -3.75
C VAL A 172 5.31 -15.06 -2.89
N ALA A 173 5.05 -13.90 -3.48
CA ALA A 173 5.01 -12.63 -2.78
C ALA A 173 3.88 -12.52 -1.75
N ILE A 174 2.71 -13.11 -2.01
CA ILE A 174 1.59 -13.12 -1.06
C ILE A 174 1.68 -14.23 0.00
N SER A 175 2.47 -15.28 -0.25
CA SER A 175 2.55 -16.47 0.62
C SER A 175 2.88 -16.16 2.09
N PRO A 176 3.73 -15.16 2.45
CA PRO A 176 3.97 -14.85 3.85
C PRO A 176 2.72 -14.29 4.54
N PHE A 177 1.96 -13.43 3.86
CA PHE A 177 0.73 -12.86 4.41
C PHE A 177 -0.35 -13.92 4.61
N VAL A 178 -0.52 -14.80 3.61
CA VAL A 178 -1.45 -15.93 3.71
C VAL A 178 -1.03 -16.86 4.85
N SER A 179 0.26 -17.16 4.98
CA SER A 179 0.79 -18.00 6.08
C SER A 179 0.51 -17.39 7.44
N VAL A 180 0.70 -16.06 7.61
CA VAL A 180 0.37 -15.37 8.87
C VAL A 180 -1.12 -15.46 9.18
N ILE A 181 -1.99 -15.22 8.20
CA ILE A 181 -3.44 -15.31 8.38
C ILE A 181 -3.84 -16.71 8.84
N VAL A 182 -3.38 -17.75 8.12
CA VAL A 182 -3.68 -19.15 8.46
C VAL A 182 -3.11 -19.51 9.83
N PHE A 183 -1.88 -19.13 10.12
CA PHE A 183 -1.23 -19.40 11.41
C PHE A 183 -2.00 -18.79 12.58
N ILE A 184 -2.42 -17.52 12.48
CA ILE A 184 -3.19 -16.85 13.53
C ILE A 184 -4.58 -17.47 13.68
N ILE A 185 -5.25 -17.86 12.60
CA ILE A 185 -6.55 -18.56 12.67
C ILE A 185 -6.40 -19.92 13.35
N LEU A 186 -5.41 -20.73 12.95
CA LEU A 186 -5.12 -22.03 13.56
C LEU A 186 -4.78 -21.90 15.05
N GLY A 187 -3.91 -20.95 15.40
CA GLY A 187 -3.53 -20.70 16.79
C GLY A 187 -4.68 -20.19 17.65
N THR A 188 -5.46 -19.22 17.15
CA THR A 188 -6.50 -18.55 17.94
C THR A 188 -7.76 -19.39 18.09
N TYR A 189 -8.26 -20.01 17.01
CA TYR A 189 -9.53 -20.73 17.03
C TYR A 189 -9.40 -22.21 17.33
N TYR A 190 -8.27 -22.83 16.99
CA TYR A 190 -8.05 -24.27 17.14
C TYR A 190 -6.97 -24.62 18.16
N ASN A 191 -6.32 -23.62 18.78
CA ASN A 191 -5.17 -23.79 19.67
C ASN A 191 -4.01 -24.60 19.03
N LEU A 192 -3.90 -24.55 17.69
CA LEU A 192 -2.90 -25.28 16.91
C LEU A 192 -1.65 -24.44 16.64
N TRP A 193 -1.10 -23.77 17.66
CA TRP A 193 0.18 -23.04 17.52
C TRP A 193 1.33 -23.96 17.10
N ASN A 194 1.34 -25.16 17.68
CA ASN A 194 2.15 -26.28 17.25
C ASN A 194 1.18 -27.43 16.88
N PRO A 195 1.17 -27.96 15.64
CA PRO A 195 2.13 -27.76 14.54
C PRO A 195 1.80 -26.63 13.55
N GLY A 196 0.86 -25.73 13.86
CA GLY A 196 0.37 -24.75 12.89
C GLY A 196 1.45 -23.85 12.27
N TRP A 197 2.60 -23.66 12.92
CA TRP A 197 3.73 -22.92 12.33
C TRP A 197 4.24 -23.52 11.01
N LEU A 198 3.98 -24.80 10.73
CA LEU A 198 4.39 -25.46 9.48
C LEU A 198 3.82 -24.77 8.22
N VAL A 199 2.75 -23.99 8.34
CA VAL A 199 2.19 -23.22 7.21
C VAL A 199 3.20 -22.24 6.62
N PHE A 200 4.18 -21.75 7.41
CA PHE A 200 5.24 -20.88 6.91
C PHE A 200 6.19 -21.58 5.93
N LEU A 201 6.24 -22.91 5.93
CA LEU A 201 7.00 -23.68 4.93
C LEU A 201 6.39 -23.60 3.53
N SER A 202 5.13 -23.16 3.42
CA SER A 202 4.54 -22.85 2.10
C SER A 202 5.31 -21.76 1.35
N ILE A 203 6.00 -20.86 2.05
CA ILE A 203 6.78 -19.76 1.44
C ILE A 203 7.93 -20.33 0.60
N PRO A 204 8.90 -21.07 1.16
CA PRO A 204 9.96 -21.67 0.35
C PRO A 204 9.44 -22.71 -0.64
N MET A 205 8.44 -23.52 -0.30
CA MET A 205 7.87 -24.53 -1.20
C MET A 205 7.27 -23.88 -2.47
N ILE A 206 6.39 -22.88 -2.32
CA ILE A 206 5.85 -22.14 -3.47
C ILE A 206 6.98 -21.42 -4.24
N GLY A 207 7.99 -20.91 -3.53
CA GLY A 207 9.18 -20.29 -4.13
C GLY A 207 9.93 -21.23 -5.08
N ILE A 208 10.13 -22.48 -4.66
CA ILE A 208 10.85 -23.51 -5.41
C ILE A 208 10.10 -23.91 -6.68
N LEU A 209 8.77 -23.82 -6.73
CA LEU A 209 7.99 -24.13 -7.93
C LEU A 209 8.36 -23.24 -9.14
N ASN A 210 9.03 -22.11 -8.92
CA ASN A 210 9.55 -21.26 -10.00
C ASN A 210 10.89 -21.73 -10.60
N GLU A 211 11.52 -22.76 -10.03
CA GLU A 211 12.76 -23.33 -10.55
C GLU A 211 12.54 -24.00 -11.92
N LYS A 212 13.48 -23.79 -12.85
CA LYS A 212 13.34 -24.30 -14.23
C LYS A 212 13.47 -25.82 -14.31
N LYS A 213 14.27 -26.42 -13.41
CA LYS A 213 14.58 -27.85 -13.45
C LYS A 213 13.59 -28.64 -12.60
N LEU A 214 12.66 -29.35 -13.25
CA LEU A 214 11.62 -30.14 -12.58
C LEU A 214 12.18 -31.13 -11.55
N TRP A 215 13.31 -31.78 -11.82
CA TRP A 215 13.89 -32.74 -10.88
C TRP A 215 14.39 -32.06 -9.60
N LYS A 216 14.89 -30.81 -9.67
CA LYS A 216 15.26 -30.02 -8.50
C LYS A 216 14.01 -29.73 -7.66
N VAL A 217 12.94 -29.28 -8.31
CA VAL A 217 11.64 -29.02 -7.66
C VAL A 217 11.16 -30.24 -6.90
N LEU A 218 11.09 -31.40 -7.57
CA LEU A 218 10.62 -32.65 -6.96
C LEU A 218 11.46 -33.05 -5.74
N LEU A 219 12.78 -32.89 -5.80
CA LEU A 219 13.66 -33.28 -4.71
C LEU A 219 13.55 -32.34 -3.51
N TYR A 220 13.47 -31.02 -3.74
CA TYR A 220 13.20 -30.06 -2.67
C TYR A 220 11.83 -30.30 -2.02
N GLU A 221 10.78 -30.44 -2.81
CA GLU A 221 9.43 -30.71 -2.30
C GLU A 221 9.38 -32.01 -1.50
N ALA A 222 10.01 -33.08 -2.01
CA ALA A 222 10.15 -34.34 -1.28
C ALA A 222 10.91 -34.16 0.06
N SER A 223 11.96 -33.33 0.07
CA SER A 223 12.72 -33.03 1.29
C SER A 223 11.89 -32.29 2.33
N PHE A 224 11.07 -31.31 1.91
CA PHE A 224 10.15 -30.59 2.80
C PHE A 224 9.06 -31.52 3.33
N ILE A 225 8.44 -32.33 2.47
CA ILE A 225 7.42 -33.30 2.87
C ILE A 225 7.99 -34.31 3.87
N ALA A 226 9.18 -34.86 3.61
CA ALA A 226 9.85 -35.78 4.52
C ALA A 226 10.15 -35.12 5.88
N ALA A 227 10.63 -33.88 5.87
CA ALA A 227 10.89 -33.12 7.11
C ALA A 227 9.60 -32.83 7.90
N ILE A 228 8.52 -32.45 7.22
CA ILE A 228 7.19 -32.24 7.83
C ILE A 228 6.67 -33.54 8.45
N LEU A 229 6.70 -34.64 7.71
CA LEU A 229 6.25 -35.95 8.20
C LEU A 229 7.07 -36.40 9.41
N PHE A 230 8.40 -36.23 9.37
CA PHE A 230 9.27 -36.54 10.50
C PHE A 230 8.96 -35.66 11.71
N TYR A 231 8.75 -34.35 11.51
CA TYR A 231 8.37 -33.43 12.59
C TYR A 231 7.07 -33.83 13.27
N LEU A 232 6.03 -34.11 12.47
CA LEU A 232 4.72 -34.52 12.98
C LEU A 232 4.78 -35.89 13.66
N TYR A 233 5.52 -36.84 13.09
CA TYR A 233 5.70 -38.17 13.68
C TYR A 233 6.40 -38.08 15.04
N MET A 234 7.54 -37.38 15.12
CA MET A 234 8.27 -37.19 16.38
C MET A 234 7.44 -36.43 17.42
N GLY A 235 6.69 -35.41 16.98
CA GLY A 235 5.82 -34.62 17.85
C GLY A 235 4.65 -35.40 18.41
N TYR A 236 3.87 -36.09 17.57
CA TYR A 236 2.65 -36.78 17.99
C TYR A 236 2.90 -38.16 18.60
N THR A 237 3.91 -38.90 18.13
CA THR A 237 4.18 -40.27 18.64
C THR A 237 5.05 -40.26 19.88
N TYR A 238 6.07 -39.39 19.93
CA TYR A 238 7.05 -39.38 21.03
C TYR A 238 6.94 -38.15 21.94
N GLY A 239 6.14 -37.14 21.59
CA GLY A 239 6.09 -35.87 22.33
C GLY A 239 7.33 -34.99 22.13
N GLU A 240 8.23 -35.40 21.24
CA GLU A 240 9.60 -34.89 21.13
C GLU A 240 9.75 -33.90 19.97
N TRP A 241 8.98 -32.82 20.01
CA TRP A 241 8.93 -31.78 18.97
C TRP A 241 10.30 -31.15 18.65
N ARG A 242 11.19 -31.07 19.64
CA ARG A 242 12.54 -30.52 19.49
C ARG A 242 13.41 -31.40 18.58
N TYR A 243 13.35 -32.72 18.76
CA TYR A 243 14.07 -33.65 17.90
C TYR A 243 13.43 -33.75 16.52
N GLY A 244 12.09 -33.68 16.44
CA GLY A 244 11.38 -33.56 15.18
C GLY A 244 11.87 -32.37 14.34
N ALA A 245 12.15 -31.23 14.99
CA ALA A 245 12.59 -30.01 14.30
C ALA A 245 13.95 -30.19 13.59
N LEU A 246 14.78 -31.13 14.03
CA LEU A 246 16.05 -31.45 13.36
C LEU A 246 15.83 -32.00 11.94
N GLY A 247 14.65 -32.55 11.64
CA GLY A 247 14.28 -32.98 10.29
C GLY A 247 14.34 -31.86 9.26
N PHE A 248 14.14 -30.60 9.66
CA PHE A 248 14.23 -29.44 8.77
C PHE A 248 15.67 -29.10 8.35
N ALA A 249 16.68 -29.78 8.91
CA ALA A 249 18.03 -29.75 8.34
C ALA A 249 18.07 -30.38 6.93
N LEU A 250 17.15 -31.30 6.60
CA LEU A 250 17.16 -32.01 5.31
C LEU A 250 16.97 -31.08 4.10
N PRO A 251 15.92 -30.21 4.02
CA PRO A 251 15.81 -29.22 2.95
C PRO A 251 17.01 -28.27 2.83
N LEU A 252 17.64 -27.91 3.96
CA LEU A 252 18.83 -27.05 3.97
C LEU A 252 20.05 -27.77 3.38
N ILE A 253 20.29 -29.03 3.76
CA ILE A 253 21.37 -29.85 3.20
C ILE A 253 21.17 -30.02 1.70
N VAL A 254 19.93 -30.31 1.27
CA VAL A 254 19.56 -30.37 -0.14
C VAL A 254 19.95 -29.07 -0.85
N GLY A 255 19.63 -27.90 -0.28
CA GLY A 255 19.97 -26.63 -0.89
C GLY A 255 21.46 -26.30 -0.97
N ILE A 256 22.25 -26.76 0.00
CA ILE A 256 23.71 -26.66 -0.03
C ILE A 256 24.28 -27.56 -1.13
N ILE A 257 23.81 -28.80 -1.25
CA ILE A 257 24.29 -29.77 -2.25
C ILE A 257 24.05 -29.27 -3.68
N PHE A 258 22.91 -28.62 -3.94
CA PHE A 258 22.59 -28.10 -5.27
C PHE A 258 23.19 -26.73 -5.59
N GLY A 259 23.96 -26.17 -4.65
CA GLY A 259 24.61 -24.88 -4.79
C GLY A 259 23.63 -23.72 -4.85
N ASP A 260 22.38 -23.89 -4.43
CA ASP A 260 21.40 -22.81 -4.39
C ASP A 260 21.57 -21.98 -3.09
N ILE A 261 22.19 -22.57 -2.06
CA ILE A 261 22.62 -21.89 -0.84
C ILE A 261 24.13 -21.67 -0.90
N HIS A 262 24.53 -20.42 -1.12
CA HIS A 262 25.94 -20.02 -1.05
C HIS A 262 26.26 -19.47 0.34
N ILE A 263 27.12 -20.17 1.08
CA ILE A 263 27.70 -19.64 2.32
C ILE A 263 28.84 -18.69 1.89
N LEU A 264 28.52 -17.41 1.79
CA LEU A 264 29.51 -16.37 1.51
C LEU A 264 30.37 -16.14 2.76
N TRP A 265 31.51 -16.83 2.83
CA TRP A 265 32.55 -16.56 3.82
C TRP A 265 33.56 -15.58 3.19
N ASP A 266 33.46 -14.32 3.58
CA ASP A 266 34.47 -13.24 3.50
C ASP A 266 35.35 -13.16 2.22
N ASN A 267 35.04 -12.23 1.31
CA ASN A 267 35.99 -11.40 0.52
C ASN A 267 35.39 -10.65 -0.69
N GLN A 268 34.09 -10.75 -0.98
CA GLN A 268 33.51 -10.08 -2.16
C GLN A 268 32.89 -8.69 -1.90
N LEU A 269 32.75 -8.29 -0.63
CA LEU A 269 32.21 -6.98 -0.26
C LEU A 269 33.36 -6.07 0.17
N GLU A 270 33.77 -5.15 -0.69
CA GLU A 270 34.82 -4.16 -0.38
C GLU A 270 34.24 -2.79 0.05
N GLY A 271 35.00 -2.08 0.88
CA GLY A 271 34.75 -0.68 1.22
C GLY A 271 33.48 -0.40 2.04
N LYS A 272 32.74 0.65 1.67
CA LYS A 272 31.58 1.17 2.41
C LYS A 272 30.42 0.17 2.50
N TYR A 273 30.26 -0.72 1.53
CA TYR A 273 29.18 -1.72 1.53
C TYR A 273 29.37 -2.78 2.62
N ARG A 274 30.62 -3.21 2.87
CA ARG A 274 30.95 -4.14 3.96
C ARG A 274 30.60 -3.56 5.32
N GLN A 275 30.94 -2.29 5.56
CA GLN A 275 30.62 -1.61 6.83
C GLN A 275 29.11 -1.52 7.05
N LYS A 276 28.34 -1.16 6.02
CA LYS A 276 26.86 -1.15 6.10
C LYS A 276 26.29 -2.54 6.40
N ALA A 277 26.80 -3.57 5.73
CA ALA A 277 26.36 -4.95 5.94
C ALA A 277 26.68 -5.45 7.36
N ILE A 278 27.91 -5.25 7.84
CA ILE A 278 28.30 -5.62 9.22
C ILE A 278 27.45 -4.89 10.24
N PHE A 279 27.20 -3.60 10.04
CA PHE A 279 26.33 -2.81 10.92
C PHE A 279 24.92 -3.40 10.96
N MET A 280 24.31 -3.71 9.81
CA MET A 280 22.97 -4.32 9.78
C MET A 280 22.93 -5.70 10.41
N VAL A 281 23.92 -6.55 10.14
CA VAL A 281 24.01 -7.87 10.77
C VAL A 281 24.09 -7.72 12.29
N SER A 282 24.86 -6.75 12.78
CA SER A 282 24.96 -6.47 14.22
C SER A 282 23.61 -6.05 14.80
N VAL A 283 22.84 -5.19 14.10
CA VAL A 283 21.48 -4.79 14.50
C VAL A 283 20.54 -5.99 14.54
N VAL A 284 20.59 -6.88 13.55
CA VAL A 284 19.78 -8.11 13.52
C VAL A 284 20.13 -9.03 14.68
N VAL A 285 21.42 -9.20 14.98
CA VAL A 285 21.89 -10.01 16.11
C VAL A 285 21.41 -9.41 17.44
N ILE A 286 21.60 -8.11 17.64
CA ILE A 286 21.17 -7.41 18.88
C ILE A 286 19.66 -7.51 19.06
N THR A 287 18.86 -7.21 18.03
CA THR A 287 17.40 -7.28 18.10
C THR A 287 16.91 -8.70 18.38
N THR A 288 17.53 -9.72 17.77
CA THR A 288 17.25 -11.14 18.04
C THR A 288 17.63 -11.52 19.48
N SER A 289 18.78 -11.08 19.98
CA SER A 289 19.18 -11.31 21.37
C SER A 289 18.21 -10.68 22.37
N ILE A 290 17.74 -9.45 22.11
CA ILE A 290 16.74 -8.78 22.94
C ILE A 290 15.40 -9.54 22.88
N PHE A 291 14.96 -9.96 21.69
CA PHE A 291 13.75 -10.77 21.53
C PHE A 291 13.80 -12.05 22.37
N LEU A 292 14.90 -12.80 22.31
CA LEU A 292 15.10 -14.01 23.09
C LEU A 292 15.20 -13.71 24.59
N ALA A 293 15.87 -12.64 24.98
CA ALA A 293 15.98 -12.23 26.38
C ALA A 293 14.59 -11.88 26.97
N LEU A 294 13.78 -11.09 26.25
CA LEU A 294 12.41 -10.76 26.67
C LEU A 294 11.51 -12.00 26.70
N GLY A 295 11.61 -12.86 25.69
CA GLY A 295 10.84 -14.10 25.61
C GLY A 295 11.17 -15.08 26.74
N LEU A 296 12.45 -15.35 26.98
CA LEU A 296 12.90 -16.34 27.96
C LEU A 296 12.88 -15.81 29.41
N ALA A 297 13.30 -14.57 29.65
CA ALA A 297 13.40 -14.02 31.01
C ALA A 297 12.07 -13.49 31.55
N LEU A 298 11.22 -12.92 30.68
CA LEU A 298 9.99 -12.24 31.09
C LEU A 298 8.71 -12.89 30.52
N ASN A 299 8.83 -14.06 29.89
CA ASN A 299 7.74 -14.70 29.13
C ASN A 299 7.06 -13.76 28.12
N GLY A 300 7.85 -12.82 27.57
CA GLY A 300 7.35 -11.68 26.81
C GLY A 300 7.05 -11.95 25.33
N TRP A 301 6.90 -13.21 24.92
CA TRP A 301 6.79 -13.61 23.50
C TRP A 301 5.72 -12.84 22.72
N ALA A 302 4.60 -12.51 23.37
CA ALA A 302 3.48 -11.82 22.74
C ALA A 302 3.79 -10.38 22.31
N TYR A 303 4.70 -9.68 22.99
CA TYR A 303 5.05 -8.29 22.68
C TYR A 303 6.50 -8.11 22.22
N ALA A 304 7.40 -9.05 22.54
CA ALA A 304 8.83 -8.97 22.26
C ALA A 304 9.15 -8.87 20.76
N TRP A 305 8.28 -9.42 19.88
CA TRP A 305 8.48 -9.37 18.44
C TRP A 305 8.55 -7.93 17.88
N GLN A 306 7.96 -6.95 18.56
CA GLN A 306 8.00 -5.54 18.16
C GLN A 306 9.44 -5.01 18.05
N VAL A 307 10.41 -5.63 18.74
CA VAL A 307 11.83 -5.27 18.66
C VAL A 307 12.38 -5.42 17.24
N PHE A 308 11.82 -6.32 16.41
CA PHE A 308 12.24 -6.47 15.02
C PHE A 308 11.88 -5.26 14.15
N LEU A 309 10.91 -4.43 14.55
CA LEU A 309 10.57 -3.20 13.83
C LEU A 309 11.71 -2.16 13.90
N PHE A 310 12.65 -2.29 14.83
CA PHE A 310 13.84 -1.44 14.87
C PHE A 310 14.84 -1.74 13.74
N ILE A 311 14.83 -2.93 13.14
CA ILE A 311 15.74 -3.28 12.03
C ILE A 311 15.56 -2.30 10.85
N PRO A 312 14.36 -2.15 10.26
CA PRO A 312 14.15 -1.20 9.18
C PRO A 312 14.28 0.26 9.64
N MET A 313 13.91 0.60 10.88
CA MET A 313 14.08 1.97 11.41
C MET A 313 15.56 2.37 11.47
N VAL A 314 16.41 1.50 12.00
CA VAL A 314 17.87 1.73 12.07
C VAL A 314 18.46 1.80 10.66
N ALA A 315 18.00 0.98 9.72
CA ALA A 315 18.44 1.06 8.33
C ALA A 315 18.16 2.44 7.70
N ILE A 316 16.93 2.96 7.88
CA ILE A 316 16.52 4.29 7.39
C ILE A 316 17.37 5.38 8.04
N ILE A 317 17.56 5.33 9.36
CA ILE A 317 18.32 6.35 10.10
C ILE A 317 19.80 6.34 9.71
N ALA A 318 20.39 5.15 9.54
CA ALA A 318 21.81 4.99 9.31
C ALA A 318 22.23 5.18 7.85
N PHE A 319 21.37 4.89 6.88
CA PHE A 319 21.75 4.83 5.45
C PHE A 319 20.99 5.75 4.53
N ASP A 320 19.80 6.20 4.91
CA ASP A 320 19.01 7.14 4.12
C ASP A 320 19.03 8.53 4.75
N LYS A 321 18.56 9.54 4.01
CA LYS A 321 18.29 10.84 4.61
C LYS A 321 17.15 10.64 5.61
N ILE A 322 17.38 11.00 6.88
CA ILE A 322 16.36 10.88 7.92
C ILE A 322 15.10 11.60 7.46
N ARG A 323 14.03 10.82 7.28
CA ARG A 323 12.68 11.29 7.00
C ARG A 323 11.76 10.72 8.05
N PHE A 324 11.13 11.57 8.84
CA PHE A 324 10.24 11.12 9.92
C PHE A 324 9.06 10.34 9.36
N THR A 325 8.57 10.74 8.18
CA THR A 325 7.59 10.01 7.37
C THR A 325 7.92 8.54 7.15
N ALA A 326 9.19 8.20 6.92
CA ALA A 326 9.62 6.82 6.69
C ALA A 326 9.63 5.97 7.98
N LEU A 327 9.73 6.61 9.15
CA LEU A 327 9.73 5.94 10.46
C LEU A 327 8.32 5.72 11.02
N MET A 328 7.36 6.58 10.65
CA MET A 328 6.02 6.56 11.24
C MET A 328 5.27 5.22 11.10
N PRO A 329 5.35 4.46 10.01
CA PRO A 329 4.67 3.17 9.93
C PRO A 329 5.10 2.20 11.04
N PHE A 330 6.39 2.16 11.37
CA PHE A 330 6.94 1.30 12.42
C PHE A 330 6.51 1.78 13.80
N ILE A 331 6.59 3.09 14.05
CA ILE A 331 6.18 3.70 15.32
C ILE A 331 4.67 3.52 15.54
N ALA A 332 3.86 3.69 14.51
CA ALA A 332 2.42 3.50 14.58
C ALA A 332 2.06 2.05 14.94
N VAL A 333 2.75 1.05 14.37
CA VAL A 333 2.54 -0.37 14.72
C VAL A 333 2.95 -0.65 16.17
N ILE A 334 4.08 -0.11 16.62
CA ILE A 334 4.52 -0.26 18.02
C ILE A 334 3.48 0.32 18.98
N LEU A 335 3.00 1.54 18.72
CA LEU A 335 1.98 2.20 19.53
C LEU A 335 0.65 1.45 19.48
N PHE A 336 0.20 1.05 18.29
CA PHE A 336 -1.02 0.29 18.09
C PHE A 336 -1.02 -0.98 18.95
N PHE A 337 0.03 -1.79 18.81
CA PHE A 337 0.12 -3.05 19.51
C PHE A 337 0.36 -2.87 21.01
N SER A 338 1.18 -1.91 21.42
CA SER A 338 1.46 -1.67 22.84
C SER A 338 0.23 -1.17 23.59
N LEU A 339 -0.50 -0.19 23.03
CA LEU A 339 -1.76 0.30 23.61
C LEU A 339 -2.81 -0.80 23.64
N GLY A 340 -2.92 -1.56 22.56
CA GLY A 340 -3.83 -2.67 22.49
C GLY A 340 -3.52 -3.76 23.52
N TYR A 341 -2.29 -4.28 23.51
CA TYR A 341 -1.92 -5.46 24.29
C TYR A 341 -1.85 -5.19 25.79
N PHE A 342 -1.22 -4.08 26.20
CA PHE A 342 -1.02 -3.78 27.62
C PHE A 342 -2.21 -3.09 28.27
N PHE A 343 -3.00 -2.33 27.51
CA PHE A 343 -4.11 -1.53 28.05
C PHE A 343 -5.49 -1.96 27.54
N GLN A 344 -5.57 -3.02 26.71
CA GLN A 344 -6.82 -3.47 26.07
C GLN A 344 -7.49 -2.38 25.20
N LEU A 345 -6.70 -1.43 24.70
CA LEU A 345 -7.18 -0.27 23.94
C LEU A 345 -7.18 -0.50 22.43
N PHE A 346 -7.36 -1.74 21.96
CA PHE A 346 -7.35 -2.03 20.52
C PHE A 346 -8.40 -1.25 19.71
N HIS A 347 -9.50 -0.86 20.37
CA HIS A 347 -10.57 -0.03 19.83
C HIS A 347 -10.17 1.44 19.55
N ILE A 348 -9.15 1.99 20.22
CA ILE A 348 -8.65 3.37 20.02
C ILE A 348 -7.25 3.39 19.41
N SER A 349 -6.45 2.37 19.68
CA SER A 349 -5.04 2.29 19.28
C SER A 349 -4.79 2.44 17.77
N TRP A 350 -5.78 2.15 16.92
CA TRP A 350 -5.68 2.36 15.47
C TRP A 350 -5.46 3.84 15.11
N LEU A 351 -5.82 4.78 15.99
CA LEU A 351 -5.50 6.20 15.82
C LEU A 351 -3.99 6.46 15.71
N ALA A 352 -3.14 5.55 16.20
CA ALA A 352 -1.69 5.63 16.01
C ALA A 352 -1.30 5.69 14.52
N PHE A 353 -2.08 5.08 13.62
CA PHE A 353 -1.82 5.15 12.18
C PHE A 353 -2.07 6.54 11.59
N LEU A 354 -2.80 7.43 12.27
CA LEU A 354 -2.95 8.83 11.85
C LEU A 354 -1.64 9.62 11.98
N LEU A 355 -0.65 9.15 12.75
CA LEU A 355 0.68 9.76 12.82
C LEU A 355 1.36 9.79 11.44
N ILE A 356 1.09 8.81 10.57
CA ILE A 356 1.70 8.71 9.24
C ILE A 356 1.36 9.95 8.38
N PRO A 357 0.08 10.25 8.08
CA PRO A 357 -0.25 11.45 7.32
C PRO A 357 0.04 12.75 8.06
N ILE A 358 -0.11 12.81 9.39
CA ILE A 358 0.16 14.02 10.18
C ILE A 358 1.63 14.43 10.05
N VAL A 359 2.56 13.50 10.26
CA VAL A 359 3.99 13.78 10.13
C VAL A 359 4.36 14.06 8.68
N ALA A 360 3.71 13.43 7.70
CA ALA A 360 3.91 13.76 6.29
C ALA A 360 3.54 15.20 5.94
N ILE A 361 2.47 15.74 6.53
CA ILE A 361 2.10 17.14 6.33
C ILE A 361 3.12 18.04 7.01
N ILE A 362 3.51 17.74 8.25
CA ILE A 362 4.47 18.57 9.02
C ILE A 362 5.85 18.59 8.37
N GLU A 363 6.32 17.47 7.82
CA GLU A 363 7.64 17.37 7.18
C GLU A 363 7.71 18.10 5.83
N ASN A 364 6.56 18.26 5.15
CA ASN A 364 6.46 18.93 3.84
C ASN A 364 5.86 20.35 3.90
N ALA A 365 5.49 20.84 5.09
CA ALA A 365 5.06 22.21 5.35
C ALA A 365 6.28 23.10 5.60
#